data_AF-A0A7Z9IKT7-F1
#
_entry.id   AF-A0A7Z9IKT7-F1
#
_cell.length_a   1.000
_cell.length_b   1.000
_cell.length_c   1.000
_cell.angle_alpha   90.00
_cell.angle_beta   90.00
_cell.angle_gamma   90.00
#
_symmetry.space_group_name_H-M   'P 1'
#
loop_
_entity.id
_entity.type
_entity.pdbx_description
1 polymer ?
#
loop_
_entity_poly.entity_id
_entity_poly.type
_entity_poly.pdbx_seq_one_letter_code
_entity_poly.pdbx_strand_id
1 'polypeptide(L)'
;MTRVLIAFLTVFVILAPSLAAQGIPSPQQYFGFDMGSDRRLANWDQLTSYYEELAERSQRVIVDTLGTTTTGQPFVMLTITSPENHERLDELREMQMKLADPRIISSEAELTQLFDGGKAVAMI
;
A
#
# COMPACT_ATOMS: atom_id res chain seq x y z
N MET A 1 -42.93 -0.65 -4.76
CA MET A 1 -42.06 -1.82 -4.49
C MET A 1 -40.71 -1.72 -5.20
N THR A 2 -40.64 -1.16 -6.41
CA THR A 2 -39.39 -0.97 -7.19
C THR A 2 -38.40 0.02 -6.56
N ARG A 3 -38.88 1.07 -5.87
CA ARG A 3 -38.01 2.06 -5.19
C ARG A 3 -37.31 1.51 -3.94
N VAL A 4 -37.92 0.55 -3.25
CA VAL A 4 -37.33 -0.13 -2.09
C VAL A 4 -36.25 -1.11 -2.56
N LEU A 5 -36.47 -1.78 -3.70
CA LEU A 5 -35.50 -2.69 -4.31
C LEU A 5 -34.24 -1.96 -4.79
N ILE A 6 -34.41 -0.78 -5.40
CA ILE A 6 -33.29 0.07 -5.83
C ILE A 6 -32.49 0.55 -4.62
N ALA A 7 -33.14 0.98 -3.54
CA ALA A 7 -32.47 1.42 -2.30
C ALA A 7 -31.67 0.29 -1.62
N PHE A 8 -32.15 -0.95 -1.66
CA PHE A 8 -31.40 -2.11 -1.16
C PHE A 8 -30.18 -2.45 -2.02
N LEU A 9 -30.29 -2.28 -3.35
CA LEU A 9 -29.17 -2.51 -4.28
C LEU A 9 -28.06 -1.45 -4.12
N THR A 10 -28.42 -0.18 -3.88
CA THR A 10 -27.42 0.88 -3.62
C THR A 10 -26.71 0.72 -2.27
N VAL A 11 -27.37 0.18 -1.25
CA VAL A 11 -26.72 -0.09 0.06
C VAL A 11 -25.73 -1.27 -0.02
N PHE A 12 -25.99 -2.27 -0.86
CA PHE A 12 -25.11 -3.43 -1.02
C PHE A 12 -23.76 -3.08 -1.69
N VAL A 13 -23.78 -2.15 -2.65
CA VAL A 13 -22.56 -1.69 -3.35
C VAL A 13 -21.63 -0.89 -2.42
N ILE A 14 -22.18 -0.22 -1.40
CA ILE A 14 -21.39 0.60 -0.46
C ILE A 14 -20.69 -0.27 0.61
N LEU A 15 -21.20 -1.46 0.93
CA LEU A 15 -20.60 -2.35 1.95
C LEU A 15 -19.57 -3.35 1.41
N ALA A 16 -19.47 -3.55 0.10
CA ALA A 16 -18.55 -4.50 -0.51
C ALA A 16 -17.04 -4.27 -0.24
N PRO A 17 -16.50 -3.02 -0.19
CA PRO A 17 -15.07 -2.84 -0.03
C PRO A 17 -14.57 -3.16 1.39
N SER A 18 -15.47 -3.30 2.36
CA SER A 18 -15.15 -3.58 3.77
C SER A 18 -14.79 -5.05 4.03
N LEU A 19 -15.21 -5.98 3.17
CA LEU A 19 -15.01 -7.42 3.36
C LEU A 19 -13.59 -7.88 3.00
N ALA A 20 -12.90 -7.19 2.08
CA ALA A 20 -11.54 -7.57 1.69
C ALA A 20 -10.51 -7.41 2.82
N ALA A 21 -10.76 -6.51 3.78
CA ALA A 21 -9.86 -6.29 4.92
C ALA A 21 -10.06 -7.30 6.07
N GLN A 22 -11.12 -8.11 6.06
CA GLN A 22 -11.48 -8.96 7.21
C GLN A 22 -10.59 -10.22 7.38
N GLY A 23 -9.69 -10.50 6.43
CA GLY A 23 -8.84 -11.70 6.45
C GLY A 23 -7.40 -11.49 6.91
N ILE A 24 -6.97 -10.26 7.19
CA ILE A 24 -5.59 -9.92 7.52
C ILE A 24 -5.47 -9.69 9.04
N PRO A 25 -4.64 -10.45 9.78
CA PRO A 25 -4.45 -10.19 11.20
C PRO A 25 -3.81 -8.83 11.41
N SER A 26 -4.25 -8.09 12.43
CA SER A 26 -3.55 -6.87 12.83
C SER A 26 -2.15 -7.18 13.37
N PRO A 27 -1.21 -6.22 13.39
CA PRO A 27 0.11 -6.45 13.98
C PRO A 27 0.02 -6.96 15.43
N GLN A 28 -0.88 -6.38 16.24
CA GLN A 28 -1.07 -6.84 17.63
C GLN A 28 -1.55 -8.29 17.69
N GLN A 29 -2.45 -8.71 16.80
CA GLN A 29 -2.95 -10.10 16.72
C GLN A 29 -1.86 -11.07 16.27
N TYR A 30 -1.02 -10.68 15.31
CA TYR A 30 0.04 -11.51 14.77
C TYR A 30 1.23 -11.64 15.74
N PHE A 31 1.74 -10.52 16.25
CA PHE A 31 2.92 -10.49 17.12
C PHE A 31 2.59 -10.76 18.60
N GLY A 32 1.31 -10.59 19.00
CA GLY A 32 0.85 -10.82 20.38
C GLY A 32 1.23 -9.71 21.37
N PHE A 33 1.56 -8.51 20.88
CA PHE A 33 1.83 -7.32 21.69
C PHE A 33 1.64 -6.04 20.85
N ASP A 34 1.42 -4.92 21.51
CA ASP A 34 1.33 -3.62 20.84
C ASP A 34 2.70 -3.17 20.33
N MET A 35 2.78 -2.78 19.06
CA MET A 35 4.02 -2.31 18.45
C MET A 35 4.55 -1.08 19.20
N GLY A 36 5.83 -1.12 19.58
CA GLY A 36 6.46 -0.06 20.39
C GLY A 36 6.32 -0.26 21.91
N SER A 37 5.75 -1.36 22.38
CA SER A 37 5.72 -1.70 23.81
C SER A 37 7.12 -1.85 24.41
N ASP A 38 7.29 -1.42 25.66
CA ASP A 38 8.58 -1.51 26.36
C ASP A 38 9.11 -2.95 26.37
N ARG A 39 10.39 -3.11 26.03
CA ARG A 39 11.09 -4.40 25.94
C ARG A 39 10.44 -5.44 25.01
N ARG A 40 9.65 -5.01 24.01
CA ARG A 40 9.08 -5.89 22.98
C ARG A 40 9.52 -5.43 21.60
N LEU A 41 10.21 -6.31 20.87
CA LEU A 41 10.64 -6.09 19.50
C LEU A 41 10.33 -7.32 18.67
N ALA A 42 9.68 -7.12 17.52
CA ALA A 42 9.55 -8.15 16.51
C ALA A 42 10.92 -8.38 15.86
N ASN A 43 11.36 -9.62 15.78
CA ASN A 43 12.62 -9.95 15.13
C ASN A 43 12.45 -9.97 13.60
N TRP A 44 13.58 -10.07 12.89
CA TRP A 44 13.60 -10.05 11.43
C TRP A 44 12.67 -11.10 10.81
N ASP A 45 12.80 -12.36 11.22
CA ASP A 45 12.03 -13.46 10.64
C ASP A 45 10.53 -13.29 10.86
N GLN A 46 10.13 -12.77 12.02
CA GLN A 46 8.73 -12.46 12.34
C GLN A 46 8.19 -11.33 11.44
N LEU A 47 8.99 -10.28 11.22
CA LEU A 47 8.60 -9.16 10.36
C LEU A 47 8.46 -9.61 8.90
N THR A 48 9.45 -10.29 8.36
CA THR A 48 9.40 -10.77 6.96
C THR A 48 8.26 -11.75 6.76
N SER A 49 8.02 -12.67 7.69
CA SER A 49 6.88 -13.60 7.62
C SER A 49 5.53 -12.87 7.61
N TYR A 50 5.40 -11.81 8.40
CA TYR A 50 4.18 -10.99 8.39
C TYR A 50 4.02 -10.22 7.08
N TYR A 51 5.11 -9.72 6.49
CA TYR A 51 5.07 -9.04 5.19
C TYR A 51 4.63 -9.96 4.06
N GLU A 52 5.12 -11.20 4.05
CA GLU A 52 4.65 -12.22 3.09
C GLU A 52 3.15 -12.52 3.28
N GLU A 53 2.66 -12.66 4.52
CA GLU A 53 1.22 -12.85 4.77
C GLU A 53 0.39 -11.64 4.29
N LEU A 54 0.91 -10.42 4.42
CA LEU A 54 0.29 -9.23 3.85
C LEU A 54 0.26 -9.28 2.32
N ALA A 55 1.35 -9.65 1.67
CA ALA A 55 1.44 -9.75 0.21
C ALA A 55 0.49 -10.83 -0.35
N GLU A 56 0.35 -11.96 0.33
CA GLU A 56 -0.56 -13.03 -0.06
C GLU A 56 -2.04 -12.63 0.03
N ARG A 57 -2.39 -11.80 1.02
CA ARG A 57 -3.79 -11.49 1.36
C ARG A 57 -4.25 -10.12 0.91
N SER A 58 -3.34 -9.24 0.52
CA SER A 58 -3.61 -7.85 0.12
C SER A 58 -3.11 -7.56 -1.27
N GLN A 59 -4.00 -7.13 -2.16
CA GLN A 59 -3.62 -6.60 -3.47
C GLN A 59 -2.88 -5.25 -3.40
N ARG A 60 -2.71 -4.69 -2.19
CA ARG A 60 -2.05 -3.41 -1.97
C ARG A 60 -0.57 -3.52 -1.61
N VAL A 61 -0.11 -4.71 -1.20
CA VAL A 61 1.26 -4.92 -0.72
C VAL A 61 1.97 -5.85 -1.69
N ILE A 62 3.11 -5.40 -2.23
CA ILE A 62 4.05 -6.23 -2.96
C ILE A 62 5.34 -6.29 -2.13
N VAL A 63 5.89 -7.49 -1.96
CA VAL A 63 7.18 -7.72 -1.32
C VAL A 63 8.16 -8.18 -2.38
N ASP A 64 9.24 -7.42 -2.56
CA ASP A 64 10.33 -7.76 -3.47
C ASP A 64 11.60 -8.04 -2.65
N THR A 65 12.44 -8.95 -3.14
CA THR A 65 13.79 -9.17 -2.57
C THR A 65 14.83 -8.52 -3.47
N LEU A 66 15.44 -7.43 -3.00
CA LEU A 66 16.46 -6.66 -3.74
C LEU A 66 17.82 -7.36 -3.81
N GLY A 67 18.02 -8.37 -2.97
CA GLY A 67 19.24 -9.16 -2.92
C GLY A 67 19.47 -9.74 -1.53
N THR A 68 20.74 -9.96 -1.19
CA THR A 68 21.16 -10.49 0.11
C THR A 68 21.94 -9.43 0.87
N THR A 69 21.68 -9.30 2.16
CA THR A 69 22.42 -8.42 3.06
C THR A 69 23.84 -8.97 3.31
N THR A 70 24.69 -8.16 3.94
CA THR A 70 26.06 -8.57 4.32
C THR A 70 26.09 -9.76 5.29
N THR A 71 25.01 -10.00 6.03
CA THR A 71 24.87 -11.12 6.97
C THR A 71 24.15 -12.32 6.36
N GLY A 72 23.84 -12.30 5.07
CA GLY A 72 23.21 -13.42 4.37
C GLY A 72 21.67 -13.44 4.44
N GLN A 73 21.03 -12.40 4.98
CA GLN A 73 19.57 -12.31 5.06
C GLN A 73 18.97 -11.73 3.77
N PRO A 74 17.71 -12.05 3.41
CA PRO A 74 17.06 -11.38 2.28
C PRO A 74 16.93 -9.89 2.57
N PHE A 75 17.27 -9.04 1.60
CA PHE A 75 17.03 -7.60 1.69
C PHE A 75 15.69 -7.30 1.01
N VAL A 76 14.63 -7.26 1.80
CA VAL A 76 13.26 -7.09 1.30
C VAL A 76 12.88 -5.62 1.17
N MET A 77 12.01 -5.32 0.21
CA MET A 77 11.38 -4.03 -0.02
C MET A 77 9.87 -4.22 -0.11
N LEU A 78 9.11 -3.37 0.57
CA LEU A 78 7.66 -3.36 0.51
C LEU A 78 7.19 -2.19 -0.34
N THR A 79 6.40 -2.47 -1.38
CA THR A 79 5.69 -1.45 -2.14
C THR A 79 4.21 -1.47 -1.74
N ILE A 80 3.72 -0.37 -1.17
CA ILE A 80 2.36 -0.25 -0.64
C ILE A 80 1.61 0.87 -1.35
N THR A 81 0.59 0.50 -2.13
CA THR A 81 -0.32 1.44 -2.81
C THR A 81 -1.63 0.74 -3.23
N SER A 82 -2.52 1.40 -3.98
CA SER A 82 -3.73 0.75 -4.50
C SER A 82 -3.39 -0.21 -5.65
N PRO A 83 -4.23 -1.23 -5.93
CA PRO A 83 -3.98 -2.17 -7.04
C PRO A 83 -3.81 -1.46 -8.39
N GLU A 84 -4.58 -0.41 -8.64
CA GLU A 84 -4.53 0.38 -9.88
C GLU A 84 -3.23 1.20 -10.00
N ASN A 85 -2.61 1.56 -8.88
CA ASN A 85 -1.35 2.29 -8.87
C ASN A 85 -0.15 1.36 -9.12
N HIS A 86 -0.24 0.09 -8.72
CA HIS A 86 0.80 -0.91 -8.99
C HIS A 86 1.05 -1.09 -10.50
N GLU A 87 -0.01 -1.02 -11.31
CA GLU A 87 0.09 -1.09 -12.78
C GLU A 87 0.74 0.16 -13.41
N ARG A 88 0.88 1.24 -12.65
CA ARG A 88 1.29 2.58 -13.13
C ARG A 88 2.48 3.14 -12.37
N LEU A 89 3.27 2.31 -11.68
CA LEU A 89 4.36 2.76 -10.81
C LEU A 89 5.40 3.62 -11.54
N ASP A 90 5.74 3.29 -12.78
CA ASP A 90 6.70 4.08 -13.57
C ASP A 90 6.17 5.49 -13.88
N GLU A 91 4.91 5.59 -14.28
CA GLU A 91 4.24 6.88 -14.54
C GLU A 91 4.20 7.73 -13.26
N LEU A 92 3.82 7.12 -12.13
CA LEU A 92 3.77 7.79 -10.83
C LEU A 92 5.16 8.24 -10.37
N ARG A 93 6.19 7.43 -10.60
CA ARG A 93 7.59 7.77 -10.31
C ARG A 93 8.04 8.98 -11.12
N GLU A 94 7.72 9.03 -12.41
CA GLU A 94 8.05 10.18 -13.28
C GLU A 94 7.35 11.46 -12.82
N MET A 95 6.06 11.39 -12.46
CA MET A 95 5.34 12.52 -11.88
C MET A 95 6.01 13.01 -10.58
N GLN A 96 6.35 12.09 -9.67
CA GLN A 96 7.04 12.43 -8.43
C GLN A 96 8.40 13.09 -8.68
N MET A 97 9.17 12.61 -9.66
CA MET A 97 10.44 13.24 -10.04
C MET A 97 10.25 14.66 -10.57
N LYS A 98 9.21 14.93 -11.37
CA LYS A 98 8.86 16.28 -11.81
C LYS A 98 8.46 17.19 -10.65
N LEU A 99 7.63 16.69 -9.73
CA LEU A 99 7.22 17.45 -8.54
C LEU A 99 8.40 17.75 -7.62
N ALA A 100 9.39 16.85 -7.53
CA ALA A 100 10.59 17.03 -6.73
C ALA A 100 11.55 18.10 -7.29
N ASP A 101 11.54 18.35 -8.61
CA ASP A 101 12.30 19.43 -9.24
C ASP A 101 11.38 20.42 -9.97
N PRO A 102 10.89 21.47 -9.29
CA PRO A 102 9.98 22.45 -9.90
C PRO A 102 10.56 23.19 -11.12
N ARG A 103 11.88 23.16 -11.35
CA ARG A 103 12.53 23.89 -12.46
C ARG A 103 12.24 23.27 -13.83
N ILE A 104 11.84 22.01 -13.87
CA ILE A 104 11.53 21.29 -15.11
C ILE A 104 10.05 21.36 -15.49
N ILE A 105 9.23 22.06 -14.69
CA ILE A 105 7.80 22.25 -14.95
C ILE A 105 7.61 23.50 -15.81
N SER A 106 6.97 23.31 -16.96
CA SER A 106 6.89 24.33 -18.02
C SER A 106 5.74 25.33 -17.84
N SER A 107 4.70 24.97 -17.08
CA SER A 107 3.52 25.80 -16.89
C SER A 107 2.73 25.44 -15.63
N GLU A 108 1.90 26.37 -15.17
CA GLU A 108 0.96 26.14 -14.05
C GLU A 108 -0.06 25.04 -14.37
N ALA A 109 -0.49 24.93 -15.63
CA ALA A 109 -1.40 23.88 -16.08
C ALA A 109 -0.77 22.47 -15.94
N GLU A 110 0.52 22.33 -16.28
CA GLU A 110 1.26 21.08 -16.06
C GLU A 110 1.35 20.77 -14.55
N LEU A 111 1.61 21.78 -13.72
CA LEU A 111 1.68 21.62 -12.27
C LEU A 111 0.34 21.12 -11.68
N THR A 112 -0.79 21.69 -12.12
CA THR A 112 -2.13 21.24 -11.70
C THR A 112 -2.38 19.78 -12.11
N GLN A 113 -2.01 19.40 -13.33
CA GLN A 113 -2.14 18.01 -13.79
C GLN A 113 -1.32 17.04 -12.93
N LEU A 114 -0.10 17.42 -12.55
CA LEU A 114 0.75 16.61 -11.68
C LEU A 114 0.15 16.46 -10.27
N PHE A 115 -0.49 17.50 -9.73
CA PHE A 115 -1.17 17.41 -8.43
C PHE A 115 -2.40 16.50 -8.47
N ASP A 116 -3.23 16.59 -9.51
CA ASP A 116 -4.42 15.75 -9.65
C ASP A 116 -4.05 14.28 -9.94
N GLY A 117 -3.01 14.09 -10.75
CA GLY A 117 -2.47 12.80 -11.14
C GLY A 117 -1.68 12.09 -10.04
N GLY A 118 -1.00 12.85 -9.18
CA GLY A 118 -0.15 12.34 -8.11
C GLY A 118 -0.90 11.39 -7.16
N LYS A 119 -0.29 10.24 -6.88
CA LYS A 119 -0.81 9.24 -5.92
C LYS A 119 0.26 8.89 -4.90
N ALA A 120 -0.20 8.41 -3.74
CA ALA A 120 0.67 7.93 -2.67
C ALA A 120 1.17 6.51 -2.98
N VAL A 121 2.48 6.35 -2.95
CA VAL A 121 3.17 5.05 -2.99
C VAL A 121 4.20 5.08 -1.86
N ALA A 122 4.10 4.14 -0.93
CA ALA A 122 5.09 3.98 0.12
C ALA A 122 6.02 2.82 -0.25
N MET A 123 7.33 3.08 -0.23
CA MET A 123 8.37 2.08 -0.41
C MET A 123 9.20 2.04 0.86
N ILE A 124 9.27 0.87 1.50
CA ILE A 124 9.90 0.66 2.81
C ILE A 124 10.92 -0.46 2.71
#